data_AF-A0A9D7TRI0-F1
#
_entry.id   AF-A0A9D7TRI0-F1
#
_cell.length_a   1.000
_cell.length_b   1.000
_cell.length_c   1.000
_cell.angle_alpha   90.00
_cell.angle_beta   90.00
_cell.angle_gamma   90.00
#
_symmetry.space_group_name_H-M   'P 1'
#
loop_
_entity.id
_entity.type
_entity.pdbx_description
1 polymer ?
#
loop_
_entity_poly.entity_id
_entity_poly.type
_entity_poly.pdbx_seq_one_letter_code
_entity_poly.pdbx_strand_id
1 'polypeptide(L)' 'MNATTIKGNWNEMKGKLKQEFADLTDDDLLYVEGKEDELYGRIQKRVGKSKDEVKKMIADL' A
#
# COMPACT_ATOMS: atom_id res chain seq x y z
N MET A 1 -4.27 -6.41 11.57
CA MET A 1 -3.52 -7.44 10.83
C MET A 1 -2.05 -7.39 11.24
N ASN A 2 -1.36 -8.53 11.26
CA ASN A 2 0.07 -8.62 11.59
C ASN A 2 0.92 -8.21 10.38
N ALA A 3 1.97 -7.40 10.60
CA ALA A 3 2.89 -6.93 9.54
C ALA A 3 3.51 -8.07 8.72
N THR A 4 3.62 -9.26 9.32
CA THR A 4 4.15 -10.49 8.69
C THR A 4 3.31 -10.97 7.50
N THR A 5 1.99 -10.76 7.52
CA THR A 5 1.08 -11.20 6.44
C THR A 5 1.20 -10.30 5.21
N ILE A 6 1.38 -8.99 5.42
CA ILE A 6 1.51 -8.00 4.36
C ILE A 6 2.70 -8.35 3.46
N LYS A 7 3.83 -8.72 4.05
CA LYS A 7 5.05 -9.03 3.31
C LYS A 7 4.93 -10.27 2.40
N GLY A 8 4.18 -11.28 2.82
CA GLY A 8 3.94 -12.50 2.04
C GLY A 8 3.01 -12.27 0.85
N ASN A 9 1.99 -11.42 1.02
CA ASN A 9 0.94 -11.20 0.01
C ASN A 9 1.07 -9.85 -0.72
N TRP A 10 2.13 -9.07 -0.48
CA TRP A 10 2.26 -7.70 -1.01
C TRP A 10 2.11 -7.62 -2.53
N ASN A 11 2.64 -8.61 -3.27
CA ASN A 11 2.53 -8.65 -4.72
C ASN A 11 1.09 -8.83 -5.22
N GLU A 12 0.22 -9.49 -4.45
CA GLU A 12 -1.21 -9.56 -4.77
C GLU A 12 -1.91 -8.26 -4.37
N MET A 13 -1.63 -7.78 -3.16
CA MET A 13 -2.23 -6.55 -2.62
C MET A 13 -1.93 -5.33 -3.51
N LYS A 14 -0.70 -5.19 -4.02
CA LYS A 14 -0.35 -4.12 -4.96
C LYS A 14 -1.19 -4.21 -6.24
N GLY A 15 -1.49 -5.43 -6.72
CA GLY A 15 -2.32 -5.64 -7.90
C GLY A 15 -3.74 -5.13 -7.67
N LYS A 16 -4.35 -5.51 -6.53
CA LYS A 16 -5.66 -5.02 -6.11
C LYS A 16 -5.68 -3.50 -5.94
N LEU A 17 -4.65 -2.92 -5.31
CA LEU A 17 -4.52 -1.47 -5.14
C LEU A 17 -4.45 -0.73 -6.49
N LYS A 18 -3.72 -1.25 -7.48
CA LYS A 18 -3.68 -0.65 -8.83
C LYS A 18 -5.00 -0.78 -9.59
N GLN A 19 -5.78 -1.84 -9.31
CA GLN A 19 -7.11 -2.01 -9.88
C GLN A 19 -8.12 -1.03 -9.28
N GLU A 20 -8.05 -0.81 -7.97
CA GLU A 20 -8.90 0.15 -7.25
C GLU A 20 -8.51 1.61 -7.53
N PHE A 21 -7.21 1.88 -7.65
CA PHE A 21 -6.67 3.23 -7.84
C PHE A 21 -5.77 3.28 -9.08
N ALA A 22 -6.33 3.75 -10.19
CA ALA A 22 -5.61 3.90 -11.46
C ALA A 22 -4.41 4.86 -11.39
N ASP A 23 -4.39 5.78 -10.42
CA ASP A 23 -3.27 6.71 -10.17
C ASP A 23 -2.06 6.06 -9.48
N LEU A 24 -2.20 4.85 -8.94
CA LEU A 24 -1.08 4.15 -8.30
C LEU A 24 -0.18 3.46 -9.33
N THR A 25 1.12 3.73 -9.22
CA THR A 25 2.14 3.07 -10.03
C THR A 25 2.89 2.00 -9.25
N ASP A 26 3.67 1.15 -9.94
CA ASP A 26 4.53 0.17 -9.28
C ASP A 26 5.58 0.82 -8.36
N ASP A 27 6.01 2.06 -8.64
CA ASP A 27 6.98 2.78 -7.80
C ASP A 27 6.37 3.28 -6.48
N ASP A 28 5.10 3.69 -6.54
CA ASP A 28 4.35 4.11 -5.35
C ASP A 28 4.04 2.94 -4.42
N LEU A 29 3.99 1.73 -4.99
CA LEU A 29 3.71 0.47 -4.29
C LEU A 29 4.97 -0.37 -4.04
N LEU A 30 6.15 0.21 -4.26
CA LEU A 30 7.42 -0.49 -4.02
C LEU A 30 7.62 -0.67 -2.51
N TYR A 31 7.46 -1.90 -2.04
CA TYR A 31 7.74 -2.24 -0.65
C TYR A 31 9.24 -2.42 -0.44
N VAL A 32 9.80 -1.66 0.50
CA VAL A 32 11.17 -1.80 0.98
C VAL A 32 11.10 -2.06 2.47
N GLU A 33 11.72 -3.15 2.91
CA GLU A 33 11.76 -3.54 4.32
C GLU A 33 12.35 -2.41 5.18
N GLY A 34 11.68 -2.09 6.29
CA GLY A 34 12.06 -0.97 7.17
C GLY A 34 11.68 0.42 6.65
N LYS A 35 11.08 0.54 5.45
CA LYS A 35 10.57 1.80 4.89
C LYS A 35 9.05 1.83 4.72
N GLU A 36 8.34 1.14 5.59
CA GLU A 36 6.87 1.07 5.54
C GLU A 36 6.21 2.45 5.61
N ASP A 37 6.74 3.36 6.43
CA ASP A 37 6.23 4.74 6.52
C ASP A 37 6.37 5.55 5.23
N GLU A 38 7.43 5.30 4.46
CA GLU A 38 7.66 5.94 3.16
C GLU A 38 6.67 5.40 2.14
N LEU A 39 6.45 4.08 2.10
CA LEU A 39 5.45 3.42 1.27
C LEU A 39 4.05 3.99 1.55
N TYR A 40 3.61 4.01 2.81
CA TYR A 40 2.31 4.60 3.17
C TYR A 40 2.22 6.06 2.76
N GLY A 41 3.32 6.83 2.89
CA GLY A 41 3.36 8.24 2.47
C GLY A 41 3.24 8.45 0.97
N ARG A 42 3.83 7.57 0.15
CA ARG A 42 3.67 7.60 -1.32
C ARG A 42 2.23 7.32 -1.72
N ILE A 43 1.65 6.24 -1.18
CA ILE A 43 0.27 5.85 -1.46
C ILE A 43 -0.68 6.97 -1.04
N GLN A 44 -0.52 7.51 0.18
CA GLN A 44 -1.28 8.65 0.70
C GLN A 44 -1.33 9.82 -0.27
N LYS A 45 -0.19 10.20 -0.84
CA LYS A 45 -0.09 11.33 -1.79
C LYS A 45 -0.78 11.05 -3.10
N ARG A 46 -0.76 9.80 -3.59
CA ARG A 46 -1.39 9.41 -4.86
C ARG A 46 -2.90 9.29 -4.76
N VAL A 47 -3.38 8.61 -3.72
CA VAL A 47 -4.82 8.36 -3.54
C VAL A 47 -5.54 9.53 -2.86
N GLY A 48 -4.81 10.51 -2.33
CA GLY A 48 -5.37 11.68 -1.66
C GLY A 48 -6.08 11.35 -0.33
N LYS A 49 -5.84 10.17 0.25
CA LYS A 49 -6.44 9.73 1.53
C LYS A 49 -5.44 9.84 2.67
N SER A 50 -5.91 9.84 3.91
CA SER A 50 -5.07 9.85 5.12
C SER A 50 -4.23 8.56 5.26
N LYS A 51 -3.12 8.60 6.02
CA LYS A 51 -2.33 7.39 6.32
C LYS A 51 -3.18 6.27 6.94
N ASP A 52 -4.11 6.60 7.82
CA ASP A 52 -5.02 5.63 8.44
C ASP A 52 -5.92 4.93 7.42
N GLU A 53 -6.49 5.68 6.48
CA GLU A 53 -7.27 5.12 5.38
C GLU A 53 -6.42 4.19 4.53
N VAL A 54 -5.18 4.57 4.21
CA VAL A 54 -4.24 3.72 3.46
C VAL A 54 -3.93 2.43 4.21
N LYS A 55 -3.62 2.53 5.50
CA LYS A 55 -3.38 1.36 6.35
C LYS A 55 -4.61 0.45 6.42
N LYS A 56 -5.81 1.04 6.50
CA LYS A 56 -7.06 0.29 6.53
C LYS A 56 -7.33 -0.41 5.20
N MET A 57 -7.15 0.27 4.06
CA MET A 57 -7.27 -0.33 2.73
C MET A 57 -6.32 -1.53 2.58
N ILE A 58 -5.05 -1.34 2.95
CA ILE A 58 -4.07 -2.44 2.93
C ILE A 58 -4.49 -3.55 3.91
N ALA A 59 -5.04 -3.22 5.06
CA ALA A 59 -5.52 -4.21 6.02
C ALA A 59 -6.89 -4.85 5.67
N ASP A 60 -7.55 -4.44 4.59
CA ASP A 60 -8.82 -5.01 4.13
C ASP A 60 -8.64 -5.98 2.94
N LEU A 61 -7.47 -5.90 2.28
CA LEU A 61 -7.11 -6.68 1.08
C LEU A 61 -6.51 -8.07 1.38
#